data_AF-A0A915LAX0-F1
#
_entry.id   AF-A0A915LAX0-F1
#
_cell.length_a   1.000
_cell.length_b   1.000
_cell.length_c   1.000
_cell.angle_alpha   90.00
_cell.angle_beta   90.00
_cell.angle_gamma   90.00
#
_symmetry.space_group_name_H-M   'P 1'
#
loop_
_entity.id
_entity.type
_entity.pdbx_description
1 polymer ?
#
loop_
_entity_poly.entity_id
_entity_poly.type
_entity_poly.pdbx_seq_one_letter_code
_entity_poly.pdbx_strand_id
1 'polypeptide(L)'
;MNTMGAICEKSDCQLFISIILQKLIKQCPLKYKLVRGLSALQPSTICASITIAEECFNICFKMLYEVNHISSTVADNARDQFTTLLNIGSFKEAAASFDELSDRFDDFWFTWAMKNNFNDLTFVIKMLLILSHGNATVESSFSINENLLNWATRSAQLQEKRANIIDSSSIHVPAQLKYSSRRVAKLGKELACAEWLLSCAANISGPQPYTTAFIEAH
;
A
#
# COMPACT_ATOMS: atom_id res chain seq x y z
N MET A 1 -38.65 -17.51 -34.16
CA MET A 1 -37.37 -17.97 -33.59
C MET A 1 -36.51 -16.74 -33.26
N ASN A 2 -35.90 -16.72 -32.08
CA ASN A 2 -34.83 -15.80 -31.61
C ASN A 2 -35.20 -14.47 -30.89
N THR A 3 -36.18 -14.47 -29.98
CA THR A 3 -36.32 -13.36 -29.00
C THR A 3 -35.94 -13.76 -27.57
N MET A 4 -35.77 -15.05 -27.28
CA MET A 4 -35.48 -15.56 -25.93
C MET A 4 -34.00 -15.44 -25.53
N GLY A 5 -33.06 -15.42 -26.49
CA GLY A 5 -31.62 -15.27 -26.21
C GLY A 5 -31.20 -13.87 -25.77
N ALA A 6 -31.83 -12.82 -26.33
CA ALA A 6 -31.46 -11.43 -26.06
C ALA A 6 -31.92 -10.89 -24.69
N ILE A 7 -32.91 -11.55 -24.06
CA ILE A 7 -33.42 -11.14 -22.74
C ILE A 7 -32.51 -11.66 -21.62
N CYS A 8 -31.94 -12.87 -21.78
CA CYS A 8 -31.00 -13.47 -20.83
C CYS A 8 -29.69 -12.66 -20.74
N GLU A 9 -29.14 -12.21 -21.88
CA GLU A 9 -27.91 -11.40 -21.88
C GLU A 9 -28.08 -10.07 -21.14
N LYS A 10 -29.24 -9.41 -21.27
CA LYS A 10 -29.51 -8.15 -20.55
C LYS A 10 -29.62 -8.34 -19.04
N SER A 11 -30.28 -9.39 -18.57
CA SER A 11 -30.37 -9.67 -17.12
C SER A 11 -29.00 -10.04 -16.54
N ASP A 12 -28.20 -10.80 -17.29
CA ASP A 12 -26.87 -11.23 -16.84
C ASP A 12 -25.86 -10.06 -16.82
N CYS A 13 -25.93 -9.15 -17.79
CA CYS A 13 -25.14 -7.91 -17.79
C CYS A 13 -25.48 -7.01 -16.59
N GLN A 14 -26.78 -6.87 -16.26
CA GLN A 14 -27.22 -6.09 -15.11
C GLN A 14 -26.75 -6.71 -13.79
N LEU A 15 -26.79 -8.03 -13.68
CA LEU A 15 -26.30 -8.77 -12.52
C LEU A 15 -24.78 -8.60 -12.37
N PHE A 16 -24.04 -8.69 -13.47
CA PHE A 16 -22.60 -8.48 -13.49
C PHE A 16 -22.21 -7.05 -13.07
N ILE A 17 -22.85 -6.03 -13.63
CA ILE A 17 -22.64 -4.63 -13.24
C ILE A 17 -22.97 -4.43 -11.76
N SER A 18 -24.06 -5.02 -11.27
CA SER A 18 -24.45 -4.94 -9.87
C SER A 18 -23.40 -5.58 -8.95
N ILE A 19 -22.84 -6.74 -9.31
CA ILE A 19 -21.78 -7.40 -8.56
C ILE A 19 -20.50 -6.54 -8.55
N ILE A 20 -20.12 -5.96 -9.68
CA ILE A 20 -18.96 -5.06 -9.76
C ILE A 20 -19.17 -3.84 -8.88
N LEU A 21 -20.31 -3.16 -8.99
CA LEU A 21 -20.64 -1.99 -8.18
C LEU A 21 -20.63 -2.32 -6.69
N GLN A 22 -21.18 -3.46 -6.29
CA GLN A 22 -21.13 -3.91 -4.90
C GLN A 22 -19.70 -4.18 -4.42
N LYS A 23 -18.83 -4.76 -5.26
CA LYS A 23 -17.41 -4.95 -4.94
C LYS A 23 -16.67 -3.63 -4.83
N LEU A 24 -16.89 -2.70 -5.76
CA LEU A 24 -16.30 -1.36 -5.76
C LEU A 24 -16.73 -0.57 -4.52
N ILE A 25 -18.00 -0.61 -4.15
CA ILE A 25 -18.51 0.05 -2.93
C ILE A 25 -17.89 -0.60 -1.68
N LYS A 26 -17.77 -1.93 -1.64
CA LYS A 26 -17.14 -2.63 -0.50
C LYS A 26 -15.66 -2.30 -0.34
N GLN A 27 -14.94 -2.09 -1.45
CA GLN A 27 -13.53 -1.71 -1.45
C GLN A 27 -13.31 -0.19 -1.37
N CYS A 28 -14.39 0.61 -1.44
CA CYS A 28 -14.26 2.06 -1.45
C CYS A 28 -13.70 2.57 -0.11
N PRO A 29 -12.59 3.34 -0.14
CA PRO A 29 -11.94 3.80 1.07
C PRO A 29 -12.83 4.79 1.87
N LEU A 30 -13.85 5.38 1.22
CA LEU A 30 -14.84 6.27 1.85
C LEU A 30 -15.69 5.59 2.94
N LYS A 31 -15.67 4.25 3.03
CA LYS A 31 -16.28 3.53 4.16
C LYS A 31 -15.60 3.87 5.48
N TYR A 32 -14.30 4.15 5.46
CA TYR A 32 -13.52 4.41 6.67
C TYR A 32 -13.69 5.85 7.14
N LYS A 33 -14.00 6.03 8.43
CA LYS A 33 -14.14 7.35 9.06
C LYS A 33 -12.90 8.22 8.88
N LEU A 34 -11.71 7.62 8.96
CA LEU A 34 -10.44 8.32 8.78
C LEU A 34 -10.32 8.93 7.38
N VAL A 35 -10.65 8.17 6.33
CA VAL A 35 -10.59 8.64 4.93
C VAL A 35 -11.57 9.80 4.70
N ARG A 36 -12.75 9.74 5.32
CA ARG A 36 -13.71 10.85 5.29
C ARG A 36 -13.24 12.07 6.07
N GLY A 37 -12.46 11.88 7.13
CA GLY A 37 -11.84 13.01 7.85
C GLY A 37 -10.69 13.65 7.08
N LEU A 38 -9.96 12.88 6.26
CA LEU A 38 -8.88 13.37 5.41
C LEU A 38 -9.34 14.40 4.36
N SER A 39 -10.62 14.42 3.99
CA SER A 39 -11.15 15.44 3.08
C SER A 39 -11.00 16.86 3.64
N ALA A 40 -10.86 17.02 4.96
CA ALA A 40 -10.57 18.30 5.61
C ALA A 40 -9.26 18.95 5.12
N LEU A 41 -8.29 18.15 4.68
CA LEU A 41 -7.01 18.65 4.21
C LEU A 41 -7.06 19.10 2.74
N GLN A 42 -8.15 18.84 2.03
CA GLN A 42 -8.27 19.27 0.63
C GLN A 42 -8.57 20.78 0.56
N PRO A 43 -7.74 21.58 -0.14
CA PRO A 43 -7.95 23.03 -0.24
C PRO A 43 -9.34 23.43 -0.75
N SER A 44 -9.91 22.65 -1.69
CA SER A 44 -11.27 22.84 -2.19
C SER A 44 -12.34 22.77 -1.09
N THR A 45 -12.20 21.83 -0.14
CA THR A 45 -13.13 21.66 0.99
C THR A 45 -13.01 22.83 1.97
N ILE A 46 -11.78 23.30 2.21
CA ILE A 46 -11.50 24.44 3.07
C ILE A 46 -12.11 25.72 2.50
N CYS A 47 -11.99 25.95 1.18
CA CYS A 47 -12.58 27.08 0.49
C CYS A 47 -14.11 27.05 0.51
N ALA A 48 -14.72 25.86 0.41
CA ALA A 48 -16.17 25.72 0.45
C ALA A 48 -16.75 26.05 1.83
N SER A 49 -16.16 25.52 2.90
CA SER A 49 -16.61 25.76 4.26
C SER A 49 -15.58 25.35 5.31
N ILE A 50 -15.12 26.33 6.08
CA ILE A 50 -14.17 26.15 7.18
C ILE A 50 -14.74 25.25 8.27
N THR A 51 -16.01 25.44 8.62
CA THR A 51 -16.68 24.68 9.68
C THR A 51 -16.71 23.17 9.40
N ILE A 52 -16.98 22.79 8.15
CA ILE A 52 -16.97 21.38 7.73
C ILE A 52 -15.55 20.82 7.75
N ALA A 53 -14.55 21.60 7.31
CA ALA A 53 -13.15 21.17 7.37
C ALA A 53 -12.71 20.90 8.82
N GLU A 54 -13.06 21.76 9.77
CA GLU A 54 -12.78 21.56 11.20
C GLU A 54 -13.46 20.31 11.77
N GLU A 55 -14.75 20.11 11.47
CA GLU A 55 -15.49 18.93 11.93
C GLU A 55 -14.91 17.63 11.34
N CYS A 56 -14.59 17.63 10.05
CA CYS A 56 -13.93 16.50 9.40
C CYS A 56 -12.56 16.21 10.02
N PHE A 57 -11.76 17.22 10.33
CA PHE A 57 -10.44 17.02 10.93
C PHE A 57 -10.52 16.57 12.39
N ASN A 58 -11.56 16.97 13.11
CA ASN A 58 -11.85 16.45 14.46
C ASN A 58 -12.10 14.94 14.48
N ILE A 59 -12.69 14.39 13.42
CA ILE A 59 -12.83 12.93 13.27
C ILE A 59 -11.44 12.28 13.20
N CYS A 60 -10.48 12.87 12.47
CA CYS A 60 -9.11 12.36 12.40
C CYS A 60 -8.42 12.36 13.77
N PHE A 61 -8.49 13.45 14.51
CA PHE A 61 -7.89 13.53 15.85
C PHE A 61 -8.46 12.49 16.81
N LYS A 62 -9.78 12.32 16.83
CA LYS A 62 -10.44 11.33 17.68
C LYS A 62 -9.98 9.91 17.35
N MET A 63 -9.92 9.57 16.07
CA MET A 63 -9.46 8.24 15.63
C MET A 63 -7.99 8.00 15.98
N LEU A 64 -7.11 8.99 15.79
CA LEU A 64 -5.69 8.86 16.10
C LEU A 64 -5.43 8.74 17.61
N TYR A 65 -6.24 9.41 18.42
CA TYR A 65 -6.23 9.27 19.88
C TYR A 65 -6.73 7.88 20.33
N GLU A 66 -7.84 7.39 19.77
CA GLU A 66 -8.39 6.06 20.09
C GLU A 66 -7.40 4.93 19.81
N VAL A 67 -6.56 5.07 18.79
CA VAL A 67 -5.51 4.09 18.42
C VAL A 67 -4.19 4.36 19.17
N ASN A 68 -4.15 5.33 20.10
CA ASN A 68 -2.97 5.74 20.87
C ASN A 68 -1.77 6.16 20.02
N HIS A 69 -1.99 6.67 18.80
CA HIS A 69 -0.91 7.21 17.96
C HIS A 69 -0.51 8.63 18.38
N ILE A 70 -1.39 9.35 19.09
CA ILE A 70 -1.21 10.73 19.51
C ILE A 70 -1.71 10.90 20.96
N SER A 71 -1.03 11.71 21.77
CA SER A 71 -1.50 12.08 23.12
C SER A 71 -2.65 13.10 23.07
N SER A 72 -3.45 13.19 24.14
CA SER A 72 -4.52 14.21 24.23
C SER A 72 -3.97 15.62 24.03
N THR A 73 -2.81 15.92 24.61
CA THR A 73 -2.16 17.24 24.51
C THR A 73 -1.79 17.61 23.07
N VAL A 74 -1.22 16.67 22.31
CA VAL A 74 -0.85 16.92 20.91
C VAL A 74 -2.09 17.04 20.03
N ALA A 75 -3.15 16.28 20.32
CA ALA A 75 -4.41 16.38 19.59
C ALA A 75 -5.09 17.74 19.79
N ASP A 76 -5.11 18.25 21.02
CA ASP A 76 -5.69 19.56 21.34
C ASP A 76 -4.85 20.70 20.74
N ASN A 77 -3.52 20.66 20.90
CA ASN A 77 -2.62 21.64 20.29
C ASN A 77 -2.72 21.67 18.76
N ALA A 78 -2.77 20.49 18.12
CA ALA A 78 -2.89 20.40 16.67
C ALA A 78 -4.24 20.94 16.17
N ARG A 79 -5.32 20.75 16.95
CA ARG A 79 -6.63 21.34 16.66
C ARG A 79 -6.57 22.87 16.70
N ASP A 80 -6.01 23.43 17.76
CA ASP A 80 -5.91 24.89 17.91
C ASP A 80 -5.02 25.51 16.82
N GLN A 81 -3.91 24.85 16.49
CA GLN A 81 -3.03 25.25 15.38
C GLN A 81 -3.75 25.19 14.02
N PHE A 82 -4.57 24.17 13.80
CA PHE A 82 -5.35 24.02 12.58
C PHE A 82 -6.39 25.14 12.44
N THR A 83 -7.20 25.39 13.48
CA THR A 83 -8.16 26.50 13.50
C THR A 83 -7.48 27.85 13.30
N THR A 84 -6.30 28.04 13.90
CA THR A 84 -5.49 29.26 13.69
C THR A 84 -5.09 29.41 12.23
N LEU A 85 -4.56 28.34 11.62
CA LEU A 85 -4.14 28.33 10.21
C LEU A 85 -5.30 28.66 9.27
N LEU A 86 -6.47 28.07 9.49
CA LEU A 86 -7.66 28.31 8.66
C LEU A 86 -8.15 29.76 8.73
N ASN A 87 -7.87 30.47 9.82
CA ASN A 87 -8.23 31.88 9.98
C ASN A 87 -7.24 32.85 9.32
N ILE A 88 -6.07 32.37 8.86
CA ILE A 88 -5.09 33.20 8.17
C ILE A 88 -5.59 33.50 6.75
N GLY A 89 -5.81 34.79 6.44
CA GLY A 89 -6.29 35.23 5.12
C GLY A 89 -5.41 34.77 3.95
N SER A 90 -4.08 34.88 4.10
CA SER A 90 -3.13 34.43 3.07
C SER A 90 -3.16 32.92 2.82
N PHE A 91 -3.52 32.12 3.82
CA PHE A 91 -3.69 30.68 3.64
C PHE A 91 -4.93 30.38 2.81
N LYS A 92 -6.04 31.11 3.02
CA LYS A 92 -7.26 30.95 2.21
C LYS A 92 -7.04 31.32 0.75
N GLU A 93 -6.29 32.39 0.50
CA GLU A 93 -5.91 32.79 -0.86
C GLU A 93 -5.08 31.70 -1.53
N ALA A 94 -4.08 31.16 -0.83
CA ALA A 94 -3.26 30.08 -1.35
C ALA A 94 -4.05 28.77 -1.54
N ALA A 95 -5.02 28.48 -0.68
CA ALA A 95 -5.92 27.34 -0.83
C ALA A 95 -6.84 27.51 -2.05
N ALA A 96 -7.27 28.73 -2.35
CA ALA A 96 -8.09 29.03 -3.53
C ALA A 96 -7.29 28.99 -4.84
N SER A 97 -5.99 29.28 -4.80
CA SER A 97 -5.09 29.19 -5.95
C SER A 97 -4.47 27.81 -6.15
N PHE A 98 -4.71 26.87 -5.23
CA PHE A 98 -4.11 25.54 -5.29
C PHE A 98 -4.67 24.74 -6.47
N ASP A 99 -3.76 24.22 -7.30
CA ASP A 99 -4.12 23.36 -8.42
C ASP A 99 -3.54 21.96 -8.24
N GLU A 100 -4.42 20.96 -8.16
CA GLU A 100 -4.06 19.54 -7.94
C GLU A 100 -3.16 18.96 -9.06
N LEU A 101 -3.13 19.58 -10.24
CA LEU A 101 -2.33 19.12 -11.37
C LEU A 101 -0.90 19.66 -11.37
N SER A 102 -0.69 20.86 -10.83
CA SER A 102 0.61 21.53 -10.83
C SER A 102 1.28 21.55 -9.46
N ASP A 103 0.51 21.62 -8.39
CA ASP A 103 1.00 21.74 -7.02
C ASP A 103 1.03 20.40 -6.29
N ARG A 104 2.11 20.16 -5.54
CA ARG A 104 2.21 19.00 -4.65
C ARG A 104 1.54 19.29 -3.32
N PHE A 105 0.58 18.44 -2.98
CA PHE A 105 -0.20 18.53 -1.74
C PHE A 105 0.67 18.56 -0.47
N ASP A 106 1.66 17.68 -0.39
CA ASP A 106 2.56 17.59 0.76
C ASP A 106 3.35 18.89 0.93
N ASP A 107 3.93 19.39 -0.15
CA ASP A 107 4.77 20.59 -0.16
C ASP A 107 3.96 21.84 0.24
N PHE A 108 2.69 21.93 -0.20
CA PHE A 108 1.77 22.98 0.22
C PHE A 108 1.57 22.99 1.73
N TRP A 109 1.18 21.86 2.33
CA TRP A 109 0.90 21.77 3.77
C TRP A 109 2.15 21.97 4.62
N PHE A 110 3.29 21.37 4.24
CA PHE A 110 4.54 21.55 4.97
C PHE A 110 5.05 22.99 4.90
N THR A 111 4.91 23.67 3.75
CA THR A 111 5.30 25.08 3.62
C THR A 111 4.52 25.96 4.59
N TRP A 112 3.20 25.78 4.66
CA TRP A 112 2.34 26.57 5.55
C TRP A 112 2.50 26.22 7.03
N ALA A 113 2.66 24.94 7.36
CA ALA A 113 2.83 24.50 8.74
C ALA A 113 4.21 24.91 9.31
N MET A 114 5.29 24.81 8.51
CA MET A 114 6.63 25.25 8.91
C MET A 114 6.73 26.77 9.03
N LYS A 115 6.13 27.53 8.10
CA LYS A 115 6.14 29.01 8.14
C LYS A 115 5.54 29.57 9.44
N ASN A 116 4.58 28.86 10.02
CA ASN A 116 3.88 29.27 11.24
C ASN A 116 4.36 28.54 12.51
N ASN A 117 5.43 27.73 12.44
CA ASN A 117 5.95 26.93 13.55
C ASN A 117 4.92 25.98 14.20
N PHE A 118 4.00 25.43 13.42
CA PHE A 118 2.95 24.52 13.90
C PHE A 118 3.46 23.07 13.93
N ASN A 119 4.31 22.76 14.91
CA ASN A 119 5.00 21.46 15.00
C ASN A 119 4.04 20.28 15.22
N ASP A 120 3.03 20.45 16.09
CA ASP A 120 2.08 19.39 16.41
C ASP A 120 1.17 19.09 15.20
N LEU A 121 0.65 20.13 14.54
CA LEU A 121 -0.11 19.99 13.31
C LEU A 121 0.72 19.33 12.19
N THR A 122 1.97 19.74 12.03
CA THR A 122 2.90 19.15 11.06
C THR A 122 3.10 17.65 11.31
N PHE A 123 3.26 17.26 12.58
CA PHE A 123 3.38 15.86 12.97
C PHE A 123 2.13 15.06 12.60
N VAL A 124 0.94 15.57 12.91
CA VAL A 124 -0.33 14.89 12.59
C VAL A 124 -0.52 14.75 11.09
N ILE A 125 -0.31 15.82 10.32
CA ILE A 125 -0.46 15.79 8.86
C ILE A 125 0.52 14.80 8.25
N LYS A 126 1.79 14.81 8.68
CA LYS A 126 2.80 13.85 8.22
C LYS A 126 2.38 12.40 8.49
N MET A 127 1.88 12.12 9.69
CA MET A 127 1.36 10.79 10.04
C MET A 127 0.20 10.37 9.13
N LEU A 128 -0.76 11.26 8.91
CA LEU A 128 -1.92 11.03 8.04
C LEU A 128 -1.54 10.78 6.58
N LEU A 129 -0.57 11.52 6.05
CA LEU A 129 -0.03 11.34 4.70
C LEU A 129 0.71 9.99 4.56
N ILE A 130 1.56 9.65 5.53
CA ILE A 130 2.25 8.36 5.55
C ILE A 130 1.27 7.19 5.58
N LEU A 131 0.22 7.27 6.40
CA LEU A 131 -0.83 6.23 6.45
C LEU A 131 -1.58 6.09 5.12
N SER A 132 -1.82 7.20 4.43
CA SER A 132 -2.46 7.21 3.10
C SER A 132 -1.61 6.51 2.06
N HIS A 133 -0.29 6.76 2.04
CA HIS A 133 0.64 6.13 1.08
C HIS A 133 1.02 4.69 1.44
N GLY A 134 1.10 4.36 2.73
CA GLY A 134 1.44 3.03 3.22
C GLY A 134 0.43 1.97 2.76
N ASN A 135 -0.86 2.30 2.74
CA ASN A 135 -1.92 1.40 2.27
C ASN A 135 -1.76 1.03 0.78
N ALA A 136 -1.40 1.99 -0.08
CA ALA A 136 -1.22 1.73 -1.52
C ALA A 136 -0.05 0.76 -1.81
N THR A 137 1.04 0.86 -1.03
CA THR A 137 2.22 0.01 -1.20
C THR A 137 1.97 -1.41 -0.68
N VAL A 138 1.23 -1.54 0.42
CA VAL A 138 0.93 -2.84 1.02
C VAL A 138 -0.08 -3.64 0.17
N GLU A 139 -1.10 -2.99 -0.41
CA GLU A 139 -2.06 -3.67 -1.29
C GLU A 139 -1.44 -4.19 -2.58
N SER A 140 -0.51 -3.45 -3.19
CA SER A 140 0.23 -3.94 -4.37
C SER A 140 1.10 -5.15 -4.04
N SER A 141 1.71 -5.17 -2.85
CA SER A 141 2.55 -6.27 -2.38
C SER A 141 1.74 -7.54 -2.10
N PHE A 142 0.52 -7.41 -1.57
CA PHE A 142 -0.40 -8.54 -1.37
C PHE A 142 -0.96 -9.09 -2.69
N SER A 143 -1.25 -8.24 -3.68
CA SER A 143 -1.69 -8.68 -5.00
C SER A 143 -0.64 -9.53 -5.72
N ILE A 144 0.65 -9.16 -5.60
CA ILE A 144 1.76 -9.96 -6.13
C ILE A 144 1.83 -11.31 -5.40
N ASN A 145 1.67 -11.31 -4.08
CA ASN A 145 1.75 -12.52 -3.26
C ASN A 145 0.58 -13.49 -3.51
N GLU A 146 -0.64 -12.99 -3.72
CA GLU A 146 -1.80 -13.81 -4.07
C GLU A 146 -1.63 -14.48 -5.45
N ASN A 147 -1.13 -13.73 -6.44
CA ASN A 147 -0.78 -14.29 -7.74
C ASN A 147 0.33 -15.34 -7.62
N LEU A 148 1.29 -15.13 -6.71
CA LEU A 148 2.36 -16.08 -6.41
C LEU A 148 1.80 -17.41 -5.84
N LEU A 149 0.91 -17.30 -4.86
CA LEU A 149 0.29 -18.47 -4.23
C LEU A 149 -0.61 -19.24 -5.21
N ASN A 150 -1.34 -18.52 -6.07
CA ASN A 150 -2.24 -19.10 -7.06
C ASN A 150 -1.49 -19.85 -8.17
N TRP A 151 -0.36 -19.33 -8.68
CA TRP A 151 0.43 -20.09 -9.66
C TRP A 151 1.06 -21.33 -9.03
N ALA A 152 1.57 -21.25 -7.80
CA ALA A 152 2.19 -22.37 -7.12
C ALA A 152 1.15 -23.50 -6.93
N THR A 153 -0.04 -23.16 -6.45
CA THR A 153 -1.15 -24.11 -6.27
C THR A 153 -1.59 -24.72 -7.60
N ARG A 154 -1.71 -23.92 -8.67
CA ARG A 154 -2.07 -24.39 -10.00
C ARG A 154 -0.99 -25.28 -10.63
N SER A 155 0.28 -24.99 -10.37
CA SER A 155 1.40 -25.79 -10.84
C SER A 155 1.45 -27.17 -10.16
N ALA A 156 1.16 -27.24 -8.87
CA ALA A 156 1.06 -28.51 -8.13
C ALA A 156 -0.10 -29.37 -8.64
N GLN A 157 -1.28 -28.79 -8.86
CA GLN A 157 -2.43 -29.50 -9.43
C GLN A 157 -2.16 -30.03 -10.85
N LEU A 158 -1.40 -29.30 -11.66
CA LEU A 158 -0.99 -29.75 -13.00
C LEU A 158 0.02 -30.90 -12.94
N GLN A 159 0.92 -30.90 -11.95
CA GLN A 159 1.86 -32.00 -11.73
C GLN A 159 1.14 -33.27 -11.26
N GLU A 160 0.18 -33.15 -10.34
CA GLU A 160 -0.64 -34.27 -9.87
C GLU A 160 -1.50 -34.86 -11.00
N LYS A 161 -2.14 -34.00 -11.81
CA LYS A 161 -2.87 -34.45 -13.01
C LYS A 161 -1.96 -35.20 -13.98
N ARG A 162 -0.72 -34.74 -14.18
CA ARG A 162 0.27 -35.43 -15.03
C ARG A 162 0.68 -36.79 -14.44
N ALA A 163 0.89 -36.88 -13.12
CA ALA A 163 1.20 -38.15 -12.44
C ALA A 163 0.05 -39.16 -12.58
N ASN A 164 -1.19 -38.73 -12.38
CA ASN A 164 -2.37 -39.59 -12.54
C ASN A 164 -2.60 -40.04 -13.99
N ILE A 165 -2.23 -39.22 -14.98
CA ILE A 165 -2.26 -39.61 -16.40
C ILE A 165 -1.18 -40.67 -16.68
N ILE A 166 0.00 -40.57 -16.06
CA ILE A 166 1.08 -41.56 -16.20
C ILE A 166 0.70 -42.88 -15.54
N ASP A 167 0.03 -42.86 -14.38
CA ASP A 167 -0.40 -44.08 -13.69
C ASP A 167 -1.62 -44.76 -14.37
N SER A 168 -2.53 -43.98 -14.97
CA SER A 168 -3.66 -44.52 -15.74
C SER A 168 -3.28 -45.01 -17.13
N SER A 169 -2.14 -44.58 -17.66
CA SER A 169 -1.53 -45.14 -18.87
C SER A 169 -0.49 -46.19 -18.49
N SER A 170 -0.95 -47.39 -18.12
CA SER A 170 -0.13 -48.61 -18.24
C SER A 170 0.16 -48.89 -19.72
N ILE A 171 0.99 -48.05 -20.34
CA ILE A 171 1.65 -48.29 -21.61
C ILE A 171 3.13 -48.36 -21.27
N HIS A 172 3.67 -49.56 -21.44
CA HIS A 172 5.09 -49.84 -21.41
C HIS A 172 5.85 -48.85 -22.31
N VAL A 173 6.68 -47.98 -21.73
CA VAL A 173 7.65 -47.19 -22.49
C VAL A 173 9.05 -47.74 -22.22
N PRO A 174 9.74 -48.23 -23.26
CA PRO A 174 11.03 -48.92 -23.13
C PRO A 174 12.17 -47.97 -22.77
N ALA A 175 13.22 -48.58 -22.23
CA ALA A 175 14.44 -47.95 -21.75
C ALA A 175 15.21 -47.14 -22.81
N GLN A 176 14.78 -45.92 -23.12
CA GLN A 176 15.57 -44.93 -23.85
C GLN A 176 15.17 -43.52 -23.42
N LEU A 177 15.75 -43.04 -22.31
CA LEU A 177 16.10 -41.64 -22.06
C LEU A 177 16.98 -41.54 -20.80
N LYS A 178 18.09 -42.30 -20.79
CA LYS A 178 19.26 -42.01 -19.96
C LYS A 178 19.99 -40.79 -20.56
N TYR A 179 19.37 -39.61 -20.54
CA TYR A 179 20.02 -38.40 -21.05
C TYR A 179 19.56 -37.13 -20.33
N SER A 180 19.85 -37.03 -19.02
CA SER A 180 19.99 -35.74 -18.30
C SER A 180 20.36 -35.86 -16.82
N SER A 181 20.47 -37.06 -16.23
CA SER A 181 20.83 -37.22 -14.80
C SER A 181 22.25 -36.74 -14.42
N ARG A 182 23.14 -36.43 -15.39
CA ARG A 182 24.46 -35.86 -15.08
C ARG A 182 24.43 -34.36 -14.77
N ARG A 183 23.38 -33.61 -15.19
CA ARG A 183 23.31 -32.16 -14.92
C ARG A 183 22.84 -31.87 -13.49
N VAL A 184 22.03 -32.76 -12.91
CA VAL A 184 21.54 -32.64 -11.53
C VAL A 184 22.63 -32.95 -10.50
N ALA A 185 23.54 -33.88 -10.81
CA ALA A 185 24.68 -34.19 -9.94
C ALA A 185 25.75 -33.08 -9.91
N LYS A 186 25.83 -32.25 -10.95
CA LYS A 186 26.77 -31.10 -10.99
C LYS A 186 26.23 -29.89 -10.20
N LEU A 187 24.90 -29.70 -10.18
CA LEU A 187 24.23 -28.68 -9.37
C LEU A 187 24.18 -29.01 -7.86
N GLY A 188 24.14 -30.29 -7.49
CA GLY A 188 24.18 -30.71 -6.09
C GLY A 188 25.51 -30.42 -5.36
N LYS A 189 26.62 -30.29 -6.09
CA LYS A 189 27.91 -29.88 -5.51
C LYS A 189 28.08 -28.37 -5.39
N GLU A 190 27.36 -27.57 -6.17
CA GLU A 190 27.40 -26.11 -6.05
C GLU A 190 26.50 -25.58 -4.92
N LEU A 191 25.39 -26.27 -4.61
CA LEU A 191 24.56 -25.90 -3.45
C LEU A 191 25.24 -26.14 -2.10
N ALA A 192 26.07 -27.18 -1.97
CA ALA A 192 26.82 -27.45 -0.74
C ALA A 192 27.88 -26.36 -0.43
N CYS A 193 28.36 -25.64 -1.46
CA CYS A 193 29.30 -24.54 -1.29
C CYS A 193 28.60 -23.24 -0.85
N ALA A 194 27.33 -23.06 -1.22
CA ALA A 194 26.52 -21.90 -0.84
C ALA A 194 26.00 -21.98 0.61
N GLU A 195 25.66 -23.17 1.09
CA GLU A 195 25.25 -23.37 2.50
C GLU A 195 26.43 -23.16 3.48
N TRP A 196 27.66 -23.44 3.08
CA TRP A 196 28.85 -23.14 3.89
C TRP A 196 29.13 -21.62 3.99
N LEU A 197 28.96 -20.87 2.90
CA LEU A 197 29.15 -19.41 2.89
C LEU A 197 28.10 -18.66 3.73
N LEU A 198 26.85 -19.13 3.76
CA LEU A 198 25.80 -18.56 4.62
C LEU A 198 26.03 -18.89 6.10
N SER A 199 26.63 -20.04 6.42
CA SER A 199 27.01 -20.39 7.80
C SER A 199 28.20 -19.56 8.32
N CYS A 200 29.14 -19.17 7.46
CA CYS A 200 30.24 -18.26 7.83
C CYS A 200 29.78 -16.80 8.05
N ALA A 201 28.77 -16.33 7.30
CA ALA A 201 28.27 -14.95 7.42
C ALA A 201 27.45 -14.70 8.71
N ALA A 202 26.84 -15.75 9.29
CA ALA A 202 26.01 -15.63 10.49
C ALA A 202 26.81 -15.52 11.81
N ASN A 203 28.13 -15.75 11.80
CA ASN A 203 28.96 -15.78 13.01
C ASN A 203 29.83 -14.52 13.23
N ILE A 204 29.57 -13.43 12.52
CA ILE A 204 30.23 -12.14 12.76
C ILE A 204 29.18 -11.11 13.16
N SER A 205 28.67 -11.22 14.39
CA SER A 205 28.11 -10.07 15.10
C SER A 205 28.87 -9.83 16.40
N GLY A 206 29.66 -8.76 16.41
CA GLY A 206 30.21 -8.08 17.58
C GLY A 206 31.72 -7.77 17.48
N PRO A 207 32.23 -6.70 18.15
CA PRO A 207 31.68 -5.36 18.35
C PRO A 207 32.70 -4.21 18.04
N GLN A 208 32.20 -2.96 17.90
CA GLN A 208 32.90 -1.64 17.96
C GLN A 208 33.80 -1.22 16.77
N PRO A 209 34.28 0.05 16.63
CA PRO A 209 33.87 1.35 17.21
C PRO A 209 33.79 2.52 16.18
N TYR A 210 33.35 3.68 16.68
CA TYR A 210 33.57 5.04 16.15
C TYR A 210 35.05 5.36 15.86
N THR A 211 35.34 6.03 14.73
CA THR A 211 36.30 7.16 14.53
C THR A 211 36.39 7.49 13.02
N THR A 212 35.96 8.67 12.56
CA THR A 212 36.74 9.90 12.24
C THR A 212 37.70 9.83 11.04
N ALA A 213 37.55 10.84 10.16
CA ALA A 213 38.55 11.51 9.30
C ALA A 213 38.96 10.88 7.94
N PHE A 214 38.68 11.58 6.83
CA PHE A 214 39.65 12.27 5.93
C PHE A 214 38.91 12.70 4.62
N ILE A 215 38.69 14.00 4.38
CA ILE A 215 39.47 14.98 3.59
C ILE A 215 39.23 14.95 2.06
N GLU A 216 38.88 16.15 1.57
CA GLU A 216 39.08 16.81 0.26
C GLU A 216 39.70 16.02 -0.91
N ALA A 217 39.11 16.19 -2.10
CA ALA A 217 39.72 16.89 -3.26
C ALA A 217 39.10 16.40 -4.58
N HIS A 218 38.29 17.25 -5.22
CA HIS A 218 38.48 17.73 -6.60
C HIS A 218 37.40 18.74 -6.99
#